data_AF-A0AAV1KM31-F1
#
_entry.id   AF-A0AAV1KM31-F1
#
_cell.length_a   1.000
_cell.length_b   1.000
_cell.length_c   1.000
_cell.angle_alpha   90.00
_cell.angle_beta   90.00
_cell.angle_gamma   90.00
#
_symmetry.space_group_name_H-M   'P 1'
#
loop_
_entity.id
_entity.type
_entity.pdbx_description
1 polymer ?
#
loop_
_entity_poly.entity_id
_entity_poly.type
_entity_poly.pdbx_seq_one_letter_code
_entity_poly.pdbx_strand_id
1 'polypeptide(L)'
;MPPNSMDPTMAPEIVTVTQSVKNVDQTAVPRETNYNLYIFQSTLNLLAHVLIGVVVGICLLFSLRGGLPLGATFIHIILCVIGYQLLMGQAILSLTQENGWSAKLRLVDKRRAHWILQIMGSALALAGSFVIILEKNVHWNTNHGRFALVALVFTVASLVNGLTSLYAYEFRRIFNGNISKLTHVCFGIVTFTTASIALCYGFDYNFFRNWASDEFSNALIAFTAAFTTIIIINPFITFCTKASNAIRK
;
A
#
# COMPACT_ATOMS: atom_id res chain seq x y z
N MET A 1 71.04 -10.64 37.11
CA MET A 1 70.08 -10.79 36.01
C MET A 1 70.83 -10.66 34.68
N PRO A 2 71.09 -11.80 34.01
CA PRO A 2 71.66 -11.84 32.67
C PRO A 2 70.70 -12.51 31.64
N PRO A 3 70.95 -12.34 30.32
CA PRO A 3 70.14 -12.88 29.23
C PRO A 3 70.68 -14.24 28.69
N ASN A 4 70.04 -14.74 27.60
CA ASN A 4 70.31 -15.97 26.80
C ASN A 4 69.64 -17.25 27.31
N SER A 5 69.17 -18.20 26.49
CA SER A 5 69.22 -18.43 25.02
C SER A 5 68.22 -19.55 24.67
N MET A 6 67.87 -19.67 23.39
CA MET A 6 66.95 -20.66 22.82
C MET A 6 67.42 -22.12 22.96
N ASP A 7 66.47 -23.06 22.94
CA ASP A 7 66.69 -24.48 22.59
C ASP A 7 65.62 -24.93 21.57
N PRO A 8 65.95 -25.69 20.50
CA PRO A 8 65.05 -25.98 19.39
C PRO A 8 64.46 -27.40 19.45
N THR A 9 63.50 -27.65 18.55
CA THR A 9 62.99 -28.95 18.09
C THR A 9 62.07 -29.77 19.01
N MET A 10 60.78 -29.77 18.70
CA MET A 10 59.99 -31.01 18.56
C MET A 10 58.83 -30.80 17.58
N ALA A 11 58.61 -31.79 16.71
CA ALA A 11 57.75 -31.80 15.53
C ALA A 11 56.24 -31.58 15.83
N PRO A 12 55.42 -31.21 14.84
CA PRO A 12 53.99 -31.03 15.04
C PRO A 12 53.29 -32.39 15.16
N GLU A 13 52.64 -32.64 16.30
CA GLU A 13 51.69 -33.73 16.47
C GLU A 13 50.38 -33.37 15.74
N ILE A 14 50.04 -34.16 14.71
CA ILE A 14 48.78 -34.04 13.99
C ILE A 14 47.68 -34.57 14.91
N VAL A 15 47.07 -33.67 15.68
CA VAL A 15 45.86 -33.99 16.44
C VAL A 15 44.67 -33.92 15.48
N THR A 16 44.23 -35.09 15.03
CA THR A 16 42.95 -35.27 14.34
C THR A 16 41.82 -34.97 15.32
N VAL A 17 41.40 -33.71 15.40
CA VAL A 17 40.20 -33.34 16.16
C VAL A 17 38.97 -33.61 15.28
N THR A 18 38.39 -34.78 15.47
CA THR A 18 37.04 -35.12 15.00
C THR A 18 36.03 -34.27 15.79
N GLN A 19 35.85 -33.00 15.41
CA GLN A 19 34.74 -32.21 15.93
C GLN A 19 33.46 -32.60 15.21
N SER A 20 32.68 -33.42 15.92
CA SER A 20 31.24 -33.59 15.78
C SER A 20 30.56 -32.27 15.37
N VAL A 21 30.19 -32.19 14.10
CA VAL A 21 29.28 -31.17 13.58
C VAL A 21 27.95 -31.40 14.27
N LYS A 22 27.67 -30.61 15.31
CA LYS A 22 26.35 -30.50 15.91
C LYS A 22 25.35 -30.23 14.80
N ASN A 23 24.38 -31.13 14.68
CA ASN A 23 23.16 -30.96 13.90
C ASN A 23 22.60 -29.55 14.11
N VAL A 24 22.81 -28.69 13.12
CA VAL A 24 21.99 -27.50 12.94
C VAL A 24 20.64 -28.05 12.52
N ASP A 25 19.67 -27.90 13.41
CA ASP A 25 18.26 -28.17 13.19
C ASP A 25 17.79 -27.42 11.94
N GLN A 26 17.88 -28.09 10.79
CA GLN A 26 17.29 -27.69 9.52
C GLN A 26 15.82 -28.08 9.54
N THR A 27 15.02 -27.45 10.39
CA THR A 27 13.56 -27.50 10.29
C THR A 27 12.98 -26.10 10.07
N ALA A 28 13.48 -25.44 9.03
CA ALA A 28 12.69 -24.47 8.30
C ALA A 28 12.69 -24.90 6.83
N VAL A 29 11.85 -25.88 6.51
CA VAL A 29 11.50 -26.19 5.11
C VAL A 29 11.02 -24.87 4.50
N PRO A 30 11.75 -24.26 3.55
CA PRO A 30 11.25 -23.11 2.85
C PRO A 30 9.96 -23.55 2.18
N ARG A 31 8.87 -22.81 2.40
CA ARG A 31 7.63 -23.02 1.65
C ARG A 31 8.01 -23.00 0.17
N GLU A 32 7.96 -24.16 -0.49
CA GLU A 32 8.07 -24.35 -1.94
C GLU A 32 7.00 -23.45 -2.58
N THR A 33 7.35 -22.18 -2.75
CA THR A 33 6.46 -21.17 -3.29
C THR A 33 6.61 -21.38 -4.78
N ASN A 34 5.55 -21.85 -5.45
CA ASN A 34 5.56 -22.09 -6.89
C ASN A 34 6.27 -20.93 -7.60
N TYR A 35 7.49 -21.16 -8.11
CA TYR A 35 8.35 -20.10 -8.60
C TYR A 35 7.67 -19.25 -9.68
N ASN A 36 6.88 -19.88 -10.53
CA ASN A 36 6.05 -19.22 -11.54
C ASN A 36 5.02 -18.25 -10.93
N LEU A 37 4.39 -18.63 -9.80
CA LEU A 37 3.43 -17.77 -9.10
C LEU A 37 4.14 -16.57 -8.45
N TYR A 38 5.32 -16.79 -7.86
CA TYR A 38 6.15 -15.71 -7.32
C TYR A 38 6.50 -14.68 -8.41
N ILE A 39 7.00 -15.14 -9.57
CA ILE A 39 7.34 -14.27 -10.70
C ILE A 39 6.11 -13.51 -11.19
N PHE A 40 4.97 -14.18 -11.31
CA PHE A 40 3.72 -13.56 -11.73
C PHE A 40 3.27 -12.46 -10.76
N GLN A 41 3.24 -12.74 -9.46
CA GLN A 41 2.85 -11.77 -8.43
C GLN A 41 3.81 -10.58 -8.35
N SER A 42 5.12 -10.84 -8.45
CA SER A 42 6.15 -9.80 -8.49
C SER A 42 6.00 -8.89 -9.71
N THR A 43 5.73 -9.48 -10.89
CA THR A 43 5.49 -8.73 -12.12
C THR A 43 4.23 -7.86 -12.03
N LEU A 44 3.14 -8.39 -11.48
CA LEU A 44 1.92 -7.61 -11.25
C LEU A 44 2.16 -6.45 -10.26
N ASN A 45 2.93 -6.69 -9.20
CA ASN A 45 3.28 -5.65 -8.22
C ASN A 45 4.08 -4.51 -8.89
N LEU A 46 5.09 -4.87 -9.69
CA LEU A 46 5.86 -3.89 -10.48
C LEU A 46 4.95 -3.11 -11.44
N LEU A 47 4.06 -3.80 -12.15
CA LEU A 47 3.10 -3.17 -13.05
C LEU A 47 2.21 -2.18 -12.30
N ALA A 48 1.70 -2.52 -11.11
CA ALA A 48 0.89 -1.62 -10.30
C ALA A 48 1.67 -0.35 -9.91
N HIS A 49 2.94 -0.46 -9.52
CA HIS A 49 3.79 0.70 -9.22
C HIS A 49 3.96 1.62 -10.44
N VAL A 50 4.26 1.04 -11.61
CA VAL A 50 4.43 1.81 -12.85
C VAL A 50 3.13 2.51 -13.23
N LEU A 51 2.00 1.81 -13.21
CA LEU A 51 0.70 2.36 -13.56
C LEU A 51 0.26 3.48 -12.60
N ILE A 52 0.47 3.31 -11.28
CA ILE A 52 0.25 4.40 -10.31
C ILE A 52 1.10 5.62 -10.69
N GLY A 53 2.40 5.42 -10.95
CA GLY A 53 3.32 6.49 -11.33
C GLY A 53 2.87 7.24 -12.58
N VAL A 54 2.46 6.52 -13.62
CA VAL A 54 1.95 7.11 -14.87
C VAL A 54 0.67 7.92 -14.60
N VAL A 55 -0.34 7.31 -13.97
CA VAL A 55 -1.64 7.96 -13.74
C VAL A 55 -1.48 9.19 -12.85
N VAL A 56 -0.75 9.08 -11.74
CA VAL A 56 -0.50 10.20 -10.83
C VAL A 56 0.33 11.28 -11.53
N GLY A 57 1.39 10.91 -12.25
CA GLY A 57 2.24 11.85 -12.99
C GLY A 57 1.44 12.68 -14.01
N ILE A 58 0.58 12.05 -14.79
CA ILE A 58 -0.28 12.75 -15.75
C ILE A 58 -1.29 13.67 -15.05
N CYS A 59 -1.90 13.24 -13.94
CA CYS A 59 -2.79 14.10 -13.15
C CYS A 59 -2.07 15.34 -12.60
N LEU A 60 -0.80 15.19 -12.17
CA LEU A 60 0.00 16.31 -11.69
C LEU A 60 0.37 17.27 -12.84
N LEU A 61 0.80 16.75 -13.99
CA LEU A 61 1.07 17.57 -15.18
C LEU A 61 -0.17 18.34 -15.62
N PHE A 62 -1.32 17.67 -15.65
CA PHE A 62 -2.61 18.29 -15.93
C PHE A 62 -2.90 19.42 -14.94
N SER A 63 -2.74 19.18 -13.64
CA SER A 63 -3.09 20.14 -12.59
C SER A 63 -2.17 21.36 -12.56
N LEU A 64 -0.90 21.19 -12.95
CA LEU A 64 0.12 22.25 -12.93
C LEU A 64 0.23 23.01 -14.27
N ARG A 65 -0.54 22.63 -15.30
CA ARG A 65 -0.45 23.20 -16.65
C ARG A 65 -0.60 24.73 -16.74
N GLY A 66 -1.33 25.32 -15.79
CA GLY A 66 -1.65 26.75 -15.79
C GLY A 66 -0.71 27.63 -14.95
N GLY A 67 0.30 27.04 -14.31
CA GLY A 67 1.17 27.77 -13.37
C GLY A 67 0.50 28.10 -12.03
N LEU A 68 1.13 29.00 -11.25
CA LEU A 68 0.64 29.46 -9.95
C LEU A 68 -0.03 30.84 -10.07
N PRO A 69 -1.05 31.16 -9.24
CA PRO A 69 -1.65 30.33 -8.18
C PRO A 69 -2.61 29.26 -8.72
N LEU A 70 -2.74 28.15 -7.98
CA LEU A 70 -3.64 27.06 -8.33
C LEU A 70 -5.07 27.33 -7.85
N GLY A 71 -6.05 27.12 -8.73
CA GLY A 71 -7.45 27.08 -8.33
C GLY A 71 -7.79 25.86 -7.47
N ALA A 72 -8.87 25.95 -6.69
CA ALA A 72 -9.32 24.90 -5.76
C ALA A 72 -9.45 23.51 -6.40
N THR A 73 -9.95 23.43 -7.64
CA THR A 73 -10.03 22.16 -8.40
C THR A 73 -8.67 21.52 -8.63
N PHE A 74 -7.64 22.30 -8.98
CA PHE A 74 -6.30 21.75 -9.23
C PHE A 74 -5.61 21.34 -7.93
N ILE A 75 -5.80 22.10 -6.85
CA ILE A 75 -5.35 21.71 -5.50
C ILE A 75 -6.02 20.40 -5.08
N HIS A 76 -7.33 20.28 -5.27
CA HIS A 76 -8.08 19.05 -5.03
C HIS A 76 -7.51 17.86 -5.79
N ILE A 77 -7.25 18.01 -7.09
CA ILE A 77 -6.69 16.92 -7.91
C ILE A 77 -5.33 16.51 -7.35
N ILE A 78 -4.38 17.44 -7.16
CA ILE A 78 -3.04 17.15 -6.65
C ILE A 78 -3.09 16.40 -5.33
N LEU A 79 -3.83 16.93 -4.35
CA LEU A 79 -3.90 16.34 -3.01
C LEU A 79 -4.59 14.97 -3.03
N CYS A 80 -5.66 14.81 -3.81
CA CYS A 80 -6.39 13.54 -3.89
C CYS A 80 -5.62 12.46 -4.64
N VAL A 81 -4.92 12.77 -5.75
CA VAL A 81 -4.17 11.74 -6.50
C VAL A 81 -2.91 11.32 -5.76
N ILE A 82 -2.22 12.25 -5.10
CA ILE A 82 -1.09 11.91 -4.21
C ILE A 82 -1.60 11.12 -3.00
N GLY A 83 -2.70 11.54 -2.39
CA GLY A 83 -3.27 10.90 -1.21
C GLY A 83 -3.82 9.51 -1.50
N TYR A 84 -4.90 9.44 -2.29
CA TYR A 84 -5.62 8.20 -2.57
C TYR A 84 -4.84 7.22 -3.44
N GLN A 85 -4.19 7.69 -4.51
CA GLN A 85 -3.64 6.77 -5.50
C GLN A 85 -2.19 6.42 -5.22
N LEU A 86 -1.35 7.44 -4.98
CA LEU A 86 0.06 7.22 -4.70
C LEU A 86 0.27 6.67 -3.28
N LEU A 87 0.02 7.46 -2.24
CA LEU A 87 0.43 7.10 -0.88
C LEU A 87 -0.39 5.93 -0.32
N MET A 88 -1.71 5.94 -0.44
CA MET A 88 -2.54 4.81 0.02
C MET A 88 -2.32 3.55 -0.83
N GLY A 89 -2.15 3.67 -2.15
CA GLY A 89 -1.80 2.53 -3.01
C GLY A 89 -0.46 1.89 -2.60
N GLN A 90 0.56 2.71 -2.37
CA GLN A 90 1.86 2.26 -1.87
C GLN A 90 1.78 1.70 -0.45
N ALA A 91 0.93 2.25 0.41
CA ALA A 91 0.69 1.73 1.75
C ALA A 91 0.16 0.30 1.71
N ILE A 92 -0.80 0.00 0.82
CA ILE A 92 -1.36 -1.36 0.66
C ILE A 92 -0.29 -2.30 0.08
N LEU A 93 0.39 -1.89 -1.00
CA LEU A 93 1.43 -2.70 -1.64
C LEU A 93 2.59 -3.03 -0.70
N SER A 94 2.94 -2.12 0.22
CA SER A 94 4.03 -2.31 1.20
C SER A 94 3.87 -3.55 2.09
N LEU A 95 2.64 -4.03 2.29
CA LEU A 95 2.33 -5.22 3.09
C LEU A 95 2.48 -6.53 2.30
N THR A 96 2.58 -6.47 0.98
CA THR A 96 2.71 -7.66 0.15
C THR A 96 4.13 -8.23 0.26
N GLN A 97 4.27 -9.56 0.15
CA GLN A 97 5.57 -10.22 0.27
C GLN A 97 6.49 -9.85 -0.89
N GLU A 98 5.92 -9.80 -2.09
CA GLU A 98 6.65 -9.60 -3.37
C GLU A 98 6.85 -8.13 -3.76
N ASN A 99 6.57 -7.20 -2.85
CA ASN A 99 6.77 -5.77 -3.10
C ASN A 99 8.25 -5.41 -3.13
N GLY A 100 8.75 -4.94 -4.28
CA GLY A 100 10.19 -4.76 -4.50
C GLY A 100 10.90 -3.96 -3.41
N TRP A 101 10.37 -2.80 -3.01
CA TRP A 101 11.03 -1.92 -2.04
C TRP A 101 10.84 -2.35 -0.58
N SER A 102 9.78 -3.11 -0.25
CA SER A 102 9.53 -3.58 1.12
C SER A 102 9.87 -5.05 1.33
N ALA A 103 10.27 -5.80 0.30
CA ALA A 103 10.53 -7.25 0.36
C ALA A 103 11.50 -7.65 1.49
N LYS A 104 12.53 -6.82 1.72
CA LYS A 104 13.55 -7.06 2.75
C LYS A 104 13.13 -6.64 4.16
N LEU A 105 12.00 -5.97 4.32
CA LEU A 105 11.51 -5.50 5.62
C LEU A 105 10.82 -6.63 6.38
N ARG A 106 11.04 -6.66 7.71
CA ARG A 106 10.29 -7.55 8.61
C ARG A 106 8.82 -7.14 8.60
N LEU A 107 7.92 -8.08 8.93
CA LEU A 107 6.48 -7.80 8.97
C LEU A 107 6.11 -6.64 9.93
N VAL A 108 6.88 -6.43 11.00
CA VAL A 108 6.69 -5.30 11.91
C VAL A 108 6.98 -3.98 11.19
N ASP A 109 8.07 -3.92 10.42
CA ASP A 109 8.48 -2.73 9.69
C ASP A 109 7.62 -2.47 8.46
N LYS A 110 7.15 -3.52 7.77
CA LYS A 110 6.11 -3.41 6.73
C LYS A 110 4.83 -2.77 7.28
N ARG A 111 4.37 -3.21 8.45
CA ARG A 111 3.21 -2.60 9.12
C ARG A 111 3.45 -1.15 9.51
N ARG A 112 4.67 -0.80 9.91
CA ARG A 112 5.05 0.59 10.18
C ARG A 112 4.97 1.45 8.93
N ALA A 113 5.58 1.00 7.85
CA ALA A 113 5.53 1.69 6.57
C ALA A 113 4.08 1.86 6.08
N HIS A 114 3.27 0.81 6.19
CA HIS A 114 1.84 0.85 5.87
C HIS A 114 1.10 1.95 6.62
N TRP A 115 1.13 1.97 7.95
CA TRP A 115 0.31 2.95 8.69
C TRP A 115 0.83 4.38 8.51
N ILE A 116 2.15 4.59 8.34
CA ILE A 116 2.72 5.93 8.08
C ILE A 116 2.22 6.45 6.73
N LEU A 117 2.39 5.67 5.66
CA LEU A 117 1.93 6.04 4.32
C LEU A 117 0.41 6.21 4.28
N GLN A 118 -0.34 5.36 5.00
CA GLN A 118 -1.79 5.42 5.08
C GLN A 118 -2.28 6.70 5.77
N ILE A 119 -1.65 7.12 6.87
CA ILE A 119 -2.00 8.37 7.57
C ILE A 119 -1.68 9.58 6.69
N MET A 120 -0.47 9.63 6.11
CA MET A 120 -0.08 10.73 5.21
C MET A 120 -1.00 10.81 4.00
N GLY A 121 -1.27 9.68 3.35
CA GLY A 121 -2.16 9.61 2.19
C GLY A 121 -3.58 10.03 2.51
N SER A 122 -4.12 9.55 3.62
CA SER A 122 -5.46 9.94 4.06
C SER A 122 -5.54 11.42 4.42
N ALA A 123 -4.51 12.00 5.06
CA ALA A 123 -4.49 13.42 5.38
C ALA A 123 -4.54 14.31 4.12
N LEU A 124 -3.74 13.99 3.10
CA LEU A 124 -3.79 14.70 1.81
C LEU A 124 -5.15 14.53 1.11
N ALA A 125 -5.66 13.29 1.06
CA ALA A 125 -6.95 12.99 0.45
C ALA A 125 -8.12 13.74 1.13
N LEU A 126 -8.15 13.77 2.46
CA LEU A 126 -9.13 14.53 3.24
C LEU A 126 -8.99 16.02 2.94
N ALA A 127 -7.78 16.58 3.01
CA ALA A 127 -7.54 17.99 2.74
C ALA A 127 -8.00 18.40 1.32
N GLY A 128 -7.61 17.63 0.30
CA GLY A 128 -8.05 17.86 -1.08
C GLY A 128 -9.56 17.78 -1.26
N SER A 129 -10.22 16.86 -0.55
CA SER A 129 -11.69 16.74 -0.59
C SER A 129 -12.38 17.93 0.08
N PHE A 130 -11.89 18.38 1.25
CA PHE A 130 -12.45 19.54 1.93
C PHE A 130 -12.26 20.83 1.13
N VAL A 131 -11.13 21.01 0.45
CA VAL A 131 -10.91 22.18 -0.44
C VAL A 131 -12.05 22.32 -1.46
N ILE A 132 -12.40 21.23 -2.17
CA ILE A 132 -13.46 21.32 -3.20
C ILE A 132 -14.87 21.35 -2.60
N ILE A 133 -15.07 20.78 -1.40
CA ILE A 133 -16.33 20.88 -0.67
C ILE A 133 -16.56 22.32 -0.21
N LEU A 134 -15.54 23.04 0.23
CA LEU A 134 -15.71 24.43 0.67
C LEU A 134 -15.89 25.39 -0.50
N GLU A 135 -15.34 25.07 -1.67
CA GLU A 135 -15.45 25.91 -2.88
C GLU A 135 -16.82 25.82 -3.56
N LYS A 136 -17.45 24.65 -3.55
CA LYS A 136 -18.69 24.41 -4.32
C LYS A 136 -19.93 24.82 -3.52
N ASN A 137 -20.97 25.30 -4.21
CA ASN A 137 -22.29 25.56 -3.60
C ASN A 137 -23.27 24.38 -3.76
N VAL A 138 -23.02 23.49 -4.73
CA VAL A 138 -23.82 22.29 -4.98
C VAL A 138 -22.90 21.08 -4.90
N HIS A 139 -23.27 20.11 -4.07
CA HIS A 139 -22.46 18.95 -3.78
C HIS A 139 -23.11 17.65 -4.28
N TRP A 140 -22.27 16.66 -4.57
CA TRP A 140 -22.65 15.26 -4.84
C TRP A 140 -23.70 15.06 -5.97
N ASN A 141 -23.81 16.03 -6.87
CA ASN A 141 -24.70 15.98 -8.03
C ASN A 141 -24.08 15.22 -9.23
N THR A 142 -22.78 14.89 -9.17
CA THR A 142 -22.08 14.10 -10.19
C THR A 142 -21.73 12.70 -9.67
N ASN A 143 -21.54 11.74 -10.57
CA ASN A 143 -21.08 10.40 -10.21
C ASN A 143 -19.70 10.44 -9.53
N HIS A 144 -18.77 11.27 -10.05
CA HIS A 144 -17.50 11.56 -9.39
C HIS A 144 -17.71 11.96 -7.91
N GLY A 145 -18.58 12.95 -7.64
CA GLY A 145 -18.84 13.44 -6.29
C GLY A 145 -19.47 12.40 -5.37
N ARG A 146 -20.36 11.53 -5.89
CA ARG A 146 -21.01 10.45 -5.11
C ARG A 146 -20.01 9.38 -4.70
N PHE A 147 -19.19 8.87 -5.63
CA PHE A 147 -18.15 7.89 -5.32
C PHE A 147 -17.05 8.48 -4.44
N ALA A 148 -16.68 9.74 -4.66
CA ALA A 148 -15.72 10.46 -3.80
C ALA A 148 -16.24 10.62 -2.36
N LEU A 149 -17.55 10.84 -2.16
CA LEU A 149 -18.13 10.89 -0.82
C LEU A 149 -18.06 9.53 -0.12
N VAL A 150 -18.34 8.43 -0.83
CA VAL A 150 -18.18 7.08 -0.27
C VAL A 150 -16.73 6.84 0.13
N ALA A 151 -15.78 7.16 -0.75
CA ALA A 151 -14.36 7.07 -0.43
C ALA A 151 -13.99 7.89 0.81
N LEU A 152 -14.47 9.14 0.91
CA LEU A 152 -14.23 10.03 2.04
C LEU A 152 -14.71 9.43 3.37
N VAL A 153 -15.96 8.99 3.42
CA VAL A 153 -16.58 8.41 4.63
C VAL A 153 -15.84 7.16 5.07
N PHE A 154 -15.56 6.24 4.13
CA PHE A 154 -14.84 5.02 4.45
C PHE A 154 -13.35 5.27 4.78
N THR A 155 -12.74 6.35 4.27
CA THR A 155 -11.40 6.79 4.69
C THR A 155 -11.39 7.12 6.18
N VAL A 156 -12.34 7.97 6.62
CA VAL A 156 -12.45 8.36 8.04
C VAL A 156 -12.73 7.14 8.92
N ALA A 157 -13.69 6.30 8.53
CA ALA A 157 -14.02 5.08 9.26
C ALA A 157 -12.82 4.11 9.33
N SER A 158 -12.08 3.96 8.24
CA SER A 158 -10.89 3.10 8.17
C SER A 158 -9.74 3.63 9.01
N LEU A 159 -9.53 4.95 9.09
CA LEU A 159 -8.53 5.56 9.96
C LEU A 159 -8.83 5.32 11.44
N VAL A 160 -10.06 5.59 11.87
CA VAL A 160 -10.49 5.36 13.27
C VAL A 160 -10.33 3.88 13.64
N ASN A 161 -10.78 2.99 12.76
CA ASN A 161 -10.67 1.54 12.97
C ASN A 161 -9.22 1.02 12.85
N GLY A 162 -8.40 1.65 12.01
CA GLY A 162 -6.98 1.34 11.89
C GLY A 162 -6.24 1.65 13.19
N LEU A 163 -6.60 2.73 13.86
CA LEU A 163 -6.04 3.12 15.14
C LEU A 163 -6.41 2.13 16.26
N THR A 164 -7.68 1.72 16.33
CA THR A 164 -8.13 0.70 17.31
C THR A 164 -7.48 -0.66 17.04
N SER A 165 -7.21 -1.01 15.79
CA SER A 165 -6.48 -2.21 15.39
C SER A 165 -4.98 -2.13 15.73
N LEU A 166 -4.37 -0.96 15.58
CA LEU A 166 -2.95 -0.73 15.89
C LEU A 166 -2.68 -0.86 17.39
N TYR A 167 -3.56 -0.30 18.21
CA TYR A 167 -3.53 -0.36 19.67
C TYR A 167 -4.51 -1.41 20.24
N ALA A 168 -4.65 -2.53 19.53
CA ALA A 168 -5.64 -3.56 19.89
C ALA A 168 -5.37 -4.18 21.27
N TYR A 169 -4.14 -4.15 21.77
CA TYR A 169 -3.82 -4.66 23.11
C TYR A 169 -4.44 -3.76 24.20
N GLU A 170 -4.33 -2.45 24.02
CA GLU A 170 -4.84 -1.42 24.90
C GLU A 170 -6.38 -1.36 24.82
N PHE A 171 -6.95 -1.50 23.62
CA PHE A 171 -8.38 -1.42 23.38
C PHE A 171 -9.16 -2.74 23.47
N ARG A 172 -8.49 -3.85 23.83
CA ARG A 172 -9.10 -5.19 23.87
C ARG A 172 -10.34 -5.32 24.77
N ARG A 173 -10.50 -4.42 25.75
CA ARG A 173 -11.66 -4.39 26.66
C ARG A 173 -12.92 -3.84 25.99
N ILE A 174 -12.76 -3.03 24.95
CA ILE A 174 -13.87 -2.33 24.28
C ILE A 174 -14.12 -2.96 22.90
N PHE A 175 -13.06 -3.33 22.18
CA PHE A 175 -13.16 -3.81 20.81
C PHE A 175 -12.58 -5.21 20.65
N ASN A 176 -13.30 -6.06 19.91
CA ASN A 176 -12.77 -7.34 19.46
C ASN A 176 -11.75 -7.10 18.34
N GLY A 177 -10.47 -7.31 18.65
CA GLY A 177 -9.36 -7.07 17.71
C GLY A 177 -9.45 -7.86 16.40
N ASN A 178 -10.14 -9.01 16.38
CA ASN A 178 -10.35 -9.75 15.12
C ASN A 178 -11.39 -9.08 14.23
N ILE A 179 -12.48 -8.59 14.81
CA ILE A 179 -13.53 -7.88 14.08
C ILE A 179 -13.00 -6.53 13.59
N SER A 180 -12.29 -5.77 14.43
CA SER A 180 -11.66 -4.50 14.03
C SER A 180 -10.72 -4.69 12.83
N LYS A 181 -9.85 -5.71 12.85
CA LYS A 181 -9.00 -6.04 11.70
C LYS A 181 -9.80 -6.40 10.45
N LEU A 182 -10.86 -7.20 10.59
CA LEU A 182 -11.70 -7.61 9.46
C LEU A 182 -12.40 -6.40 8.83
N THR A 183 -13.01 -5.55 9.65
CA THR A 183 -13.70 -4.34 9.18
C THR A 183 -12.72 -3.32 8.62
N HIS A 184 -11.48 -3.24 9.13
CA HIS A 184 -10.46 -2.33 8.60
C HIS A 184 -10.06 -2.71 7.17
N VAL A 185 -9.85 -4.02 6.92
CA VAL A 185 -9.58 -4.52 5.56
C VAL A 185 -10.76 -4.25 4.63
N CYS A 186 -12.00 -4.51 5.08
CA CYS A 186 -13.20 -4.22 4.30
C CYS A 186 -13.32 -2.73 3.94
N PHE A 187 -13.19 -1.85 4.92
CA PHE A 187 -13.28 -0.41 4.71
C PHE A 187 -12.15 0.11 3.82
N GLY A 188 -10.94 -0.44 3.94
CA GLY A 188 -9.82 -0.14 3.05
C GLY A 188 -10.11 -0.51 1.59
N ILE A 189 -10.67 -1.69 1.33
CA ILE A 189 -11.06 -2.13 -0.03
C ILE A 189 -12.12 -1.19 -0.62
N VAL A 190 -13.17 -0.87 0.15
CA VAL A 190 -14.23 0.04 -0.30
C VAL A 190 -13.67 1.43 -0.59
N THR A 191 -12.84 1.95 0.31
CA THR A 191 -12.20 3.27 0.16
C THR A 191 -11.38 3.35 -1.13
N PHE A 192 -10.45 2.41 -1.32
CA PHE A 192 -9.53 2.46 -2.45
C PHE A 192 -10.26 2.24 -3.78
N THR A 193 -11.19 1.28 -3.84
CA THR A 193 -12.02 1.05 -5.04
C THR A 193 -12.82 2.28 -5.43
N THR A 194 -13.55 2.87 -4.47
CA THR A 194 -14.45 4.00 -4.74
C THR A 194 -13.67 5.28 -5.06
N ALA A 195 -12.49 5.49 -4.45
CA ALA A 195 -11.58 6.57 -4.83
C ALA A 195 -11.07 6.41 -6.27
N SER A 196 -10.72 5.19 -6.69
CA SER A 196 -10.31 4.90 -8.07
C SER A 196 -11.45 5.08 -9.07
N ILE A 197 -12.67 4.64 -8.74
CA ILE A 197 -13.86 4.88 -9.58
C ILE A 197 -14.12 6.39 -9.71
N ALA A 198 -14.01 7.14 -8.61
CA ALA A 198 -14.14 8.59 -8.64
C ALA A 198 -13.08 9.22 -9.55
N LEU A 199 -11.84 8.74 -9.51
CA LEU A 199 -10.78 9.21 -10.42
C LEU A 199 -11.10 8.91 -11.89
N CYS A 200 -11.63 7.72 -12.21
CA CYS A 200 -12.07 7.39 -13.57
C CYS A 200 -13.12 8.39 -14.08
N TYR A 201 -14.12 8.73 -13.26
CA TYR A 201 -15.07 9.80 -13.60
C TYR A 201 -14.41 11.19 -13.67
N GLY A 202 -13.30 11.39 -12.97
CA GLY A 202 -12.46 12.60 -13.08
C GLY A 202 -11.86 12.75 -14.48
N PHE A 203 -11.37 11.66 -15.07
CA PHE A 203 -10.89 11.63 -16.45
C PHE A 203 -12.01 11.77 -17.48
N ASP A 204 -13.22 11.35 -17.13
CA ASP A 204 -14.38 11.41 -18.02
C ASP A 204 -14.99 12.82 -18.12
N TYR A 205 -14.54 13.78 -17.31
CA TYR A 205 -14.99 15.17 -17.44
C TYR A 205 -14.51 15.81 -18.75
N ASN A 206 -15.41 16.55 -19.42
CA ASN A 206 -15.12 17.27 -20.66
C ASN A 206 -13.85 18.14 -20.58
N PHE A 207 -13.60 18.82 -19.46
CA PHE A 207 -12.42 19.69 -19.35
C PHE A 207 -11.09 18.91 -19.28
N PHE A 208 -11.11 17.66 -18.83
CA PHE A 208 -9.95 16.77 -18.90
C PHE A 208 -9.82 16.20 -20.31
N ARG A 209 -10.91 15.62 -20.84
CA ARG A 209 -10.95 15.05 -22.20
C ARG A 209 -10.51 16.05 -23.28
N ASN A 210 -10.95 17.29 -23.19
CA ASN A 210 -10.56 18.36 -24.12
C ASN A 210 -9.06 18.67 -24.08
N TRP A 211 -8.40 18.47 -22.94
CA TRP A 211 -6.95 18.65 -22.82
C TRP A 211 -6.17 17.42 -23.27
N ALA A 212 -6.70 16.22 -23.01
CA ALA A 212 -5.97 14.96 -23.14
C ALA A 212 -6.25 14.19 -24.44
N SER A 213 -7.40 14.39 -25.08
CA SER A 213 -8.10 13.48 -26.03
C SER A 213 -8.89 12.36 -25.34
N ASP A 214 -9.86 11.81 -26.07
CA ASP A 214 -10.73 10.75 -25.60
C ASP A 214 -10.01 9.41 -25.45
N GLU A 215 -9.16 9.07 -26.42
CA GLU A 215 -8.38 7.83 -26.42
C GLU A 215 -7.40 7.80 -25.24
N PHE A 216 -6.73 8.92 -24.99
CA PHE A 216 -5.79 9.02 -23.88
C PHE A 216 -6.52 8.98 -22.52
N SER A 217 -7.67 9.65 -22.41
CA SER A 217 -8.50 9.59 -21.19
C SER A 217 -8.99 8.16 -20.91
N ASN A 218 -9.42 7.45 -21.95
CA ASN A 218 -9.84 6.04 -21.84
C ASN A 218 -8.66 5.13 -21.43
N ALA A 219 -7.45 5.38 -21.92
CA ALA A 219 -6.25 4.66 -21.49
C ALA A 219 -5.95 4.87 -20.00
N LEU A 220 -6.08 6.10 -19.49
CA LEU A 220 -5.89 6.38 -18.06
C LEU A 220 -6.95 5.73 -17.18
N ILE A 221 -8.20 5.67 -17.64
CA ILE A 221 -9.27 4.91 -16.97
C ILE A 221 -8.90 3.42 -16.91
N ALA A 222 -8.45 2.84 -18.02
CA ALA A 222 -8.03 1.44 -18.08
C ALA A 222 -6.84 1.16 -17.15
N PHE A 223 -5.82 2.03 -17.13
CA PHE A 223 -4.68 1.92 -16.23
C PHE A 223 -5.10 2.02 -14.75
N THR A 224 -6.04 2.92 -14.45
CA THR A 224 -6.61 3.08 -13.11
C THR A 224 -7.35 1.84 -12.65
N ALA A 225 -8.20 1.27 -13.50
CA ALA A 225 -8.88 0.01 -13.23
C ALA A 225 -7.90 -1.16 -13.03
N ALA A 226 -6.85 -1.24 -13.86
CA ALA A 226 -5.84 -2.28 -13.80
C ALA A 226 -5.05 -2.26 -12.50
N PHE A 227 -4.43 -1.12 -12.13
CA PHE A 227 -3.67 -1.07 -10.87
C PHE A 227 -4.58 -1.24 -9.66
N THR A 228 -5.82 -0.74 -9.70
CA THR A 228 -6.77 -0.88 -8.60
C THR A 228 -7.10 -2.34 -8.36
N THR A 229 -7.37 -3.09 -9.44
CA THR A 229 -7.63 -4.53 -9.36
C THR A 229 -6.43 -5.26 -8.75
N ILE A 230 -5.22 -5.01 -9.25
CA ILE A 230 -4.00 -5.67 -8.76
C ILE A 230 -3.80 -5.43 -7.26
N ILE A 231 -3.95 -4.18 -6.81
CA ILE A 231 -3.72 -3.80 -5.40
C ILE A 231 -4.73 -4.47 -4.46
N ILE A 232 -5.98 -4.64 -4.91
CA ILE A 232 -7.07 -5.15 -4.09
C ILE A 232 -7.07 -6.68 -3.95
N ILE A 233 -6.44 -7.43 -4.86
CA ILE A 233 -6.39 -8.90 -4.80
C ILE A 233 -5.95 -9.41 -3.42
N ASN A 234 -4.83 -8.91 -2.90
CA ASN A 234 -4.28 -9.38 -1.62
C ASN A 234 -5.15 -9.02 -0.40
N PRO A 235 -5.61 -7.76 -0.23
CA PRO A 235 -6.61 -7.40 0.77
C PRO A 235 -7.90 -8.23 0.67
N PHE A 236 -8.38 -8.48 -0.55
CA PHE A 236 -9.62 -9.22 -0.78
C PHE A 236 -9.48 -10.70 -0.37
N ILE A 237 -8.39 -11.36 -0.76
CA ILE A 237 -8.07 -12.71 -0.29
C ILE A 237 -8.00 -12.73 1.24
N THR A 238 -7.31 -11.76 1.85
CA THR A 238 -7.19 -11.62 3.31
C THR A 238 -8.56 -11.49 3.98
N PHE A 239 -9.45 -10.69 3.40
CA PHE A 239 -10.82 -10.52 3.87
C PHE A 239 -11.60 -11.84 3.80
N CYS A 240 -11.62 -12.51 2.64
CA CYS A 240 -12.33 -13.77 2.45
C CYS A 240 -11.85 -14.87 3.40
N THR A 241 -10.52 -15.03 3.56
CA THR A 241 -9.94 -16.01 4.49
C THR A 241 -10.36 -15.72 5.93
N LYS A 242 -10.30 -14.46 6.37
CA LYS A 242 -10.69 -14.08 7.74
C LYS A 242 -12.20 -14.21 7.98
N ALA A 243 -13.03 -13.83 7.02
CA ALA A 243 -14.48 -13.96 7.10
C ALA A 243 -14.90 -15.42 7.21
N SER A 244 -14.33 -16.31 6.38
CA SER A 244 -14.58 -17.75 6.43
C SER A 244 -14.22 -18.35 7.79
N ASN A 245 -13.07 -17.96 8.34
CA ASN A 245 -12.64 -18.42 9.67
C ASN A 245 -13.50 -17.89 10.82
N ALA A 246 -14.19 -16.75 10.65
CA ALA A 246 -15.11 -16.22 11.64
C ALA A 246 -16.47 -16.94 11.63
N ILE A 247 -16.92 -17.41 10.46
CA ILE A 247 -18.20 -18.15 10.30
C ILE A 247 -18.07 -19.60 10.79
N ARG A 248 -16.88 -20.21 10.67
CA ARG A 248 -16.62 -21.60 11.10
C ARG A 248 -16.46 -21.78 12.61
N LYS A 249 -16.54 -20.71 13.40
CA LYS A 249 -16.46 -20.73 14.87
C LYS A 249 -17.84 -20.47 15.46
#